data_AF-A0A1M5U497-F1
#
_entry.id   AF-A0A1M5U497-F1
#
_cell.length_a   1.000
_cell.length_b   1.000
_cell.length_c   1.000
_cell.angle_alpha   90.00
_cell.angle_beta   90.00
_cell.angle_gamma   90.00
#
_symmetry.space_group_name_H-M   'P 1'
#
loop_
_entity.id
_entity.type
_entity.pdbx_description
1 polymer ?
#
loop_
_entity_poly.entity_id
_entity_poly.type
_entity_poly.pdbx_seq_one_letter_code
_entity_poly.pdbx_strand_id
1 'polypeptide(L)'
;MAYGDTMGSLGRVIRPAVREYEQKEKDRQRRAIEKANAQDLSELEGYINQITGLHHQTIDQIDWKAQTKPDIVELYNQMRSGDDNALMKVIKSQHSLSRIHKLGRGLGFTVENGLVHAILALHNQSIVPDFHFKYMPSGKLAEVKMPREKRLNLYRAYASSAVLKVASDLVRLVPIGNVVVTAIAACDVADSEYEEDWPVLSSNLMRKTVLQMDMPNIDPVAAVGGFQTAERFHPIRGLRRIVPLLSIPARMSI
;
A
#
# COMPACT_ATOMS: atom_id res chain seq x y z
N MET A 1 81.67 10.23 1.04
CA MET A 1 80.40 10.85 1.48
C MET A 1 79.27 10.30 0.62
N ALA A 2 78.48 9.37 1.14
CA ALA A 2 77.47 8.58 0.41
C ALA A 2 76.05 8.95 0.89
N TYR A 3 75.58 10.15 0.54
CA TYR A 3 74.25 10.66 0.94
C TYR A 3 73.25 10.78 -0.23
N GLY A 4 73.68 10.57 -1.48
CA GLY A 4 72.81 10.66 -2.67
C GLY A 4 72.03 9.39 -3.01
N ASP A 5 72.59 8.22 -2.73
CA ASP A 5 72.03 6.93 -3.17
C ASP A 5 70.89 6.40 -2.28
N THR A 6 70.83 6.83 -1.01
CA THR A 6 69.79 6.41 -0.07
C THR A 6 68.44 7.07 -0.37
N MET A 7 68.43 8.31 -0.86
CA MET A 7 67.19 9.03 -1.23
C MET A 7 66.53 8.49 -2.51
N GLY A 8 67.32 8.07 -3.51
CA GLY A 8 66.80 7.46 -4.75
C GLY A 8 66.19 6.06 -4.55
N SER A 9 66.69 5.32 -3.56
CA SER A 9 66.18 4.01 -3.13
C SER A 9 64.85 4.14 -2.35
N LEU A 10 64.78 5.06 -1.39
CA LEU A 10 63.55 5.37 -0.64
C LEU A 10 62.40 5.83 -1.56
N GLY A 11 62.68 6.70 -2.55
CA GLY A 11 61.69 7.13 -3.53
C GLY A 11 61.14 6.02 -4.43
N ARG A 12 61.89 4.92 -4.63
CA ARG A 12 61.46 3.75 -5.42
C ARG A 12 60.52 2.82 -4.64
N VAL A 13 60.63 2.78 -3.32
CA VAL A 13 59.76 1.96 -2.43
C VAL A 13 58.53 2.73 -1.95
N ILE A 14 58.64 4.05 -1.75
CA ILE A 14 57.54 4.90 -1.29
C ILE A 14 56.47 5.09 -2.38
N ARG A 15 56.84 5.24 -3.65
CA ARG A 15 55.88 5.49 -4.75
C ARG A 15 54.87 4.35 -4.97
N PRO A 16 55.25 3.06 -4.96
CA PRO A 16 54.30 1.95 -5.00
C PRO A 16 53.41 1.88 -3.76
N ALA A 17 53.98 2.09 -2.56
CA ALA A 17 53.22 2.05 -1.31
C ALA A 17 52.16 3.16 -1.22
N VAL A 18 52.49 4.38 -1.68
CA VAL A 18 51.55 5.51 -1.78
C VAL A 18 50.43 5.21 -2.78
N ARG A 19 50.74 4.65 -3.96
CA ARG A 19 49.73 4.27 -4.95
C ARG A 19 48.79 3.18 -4.44
N GLU A 20 49.34 2.17 -3.76
CA GLU A 20 48.55 1.08 -3.17
C GLU A 20 47.64 1.61 -2.06
N TYR A 21 48.12 2.54 -1.23
CA TYR A 21 47.31 3.22 -0.22
C TYR A 21 46.19 4.06 -0.84
N GLU A 22 46.50 4.89 -1.85
CA GLU A 22 45.50 5.67 -2.60
C GLU A 22 44.43 4.79 -3.24
N GLN A 23 44.83 3.63 -3.78
CA GLN A 23 43.90 2.69 -4.40
C GLN A 23 43.00 2.01 -3.36
N LYS A 24 43.56 1.58 -2.22
CA LYS A 24 42.78 1.05 -1.10
C LYS A 24 41.79 2.09 -0.54
N GLU A 25 42.18 3.35 -0.43
CA GLU A 25 41.29 4.44 0.01
C GLU A 25 40.17 4.70 -1.01
N LYS A 26 40.48 4.74 -2.32
CA LYS A 26 39.46 4.84 -3.38
C LYS A 26 38.48 3.67 -3.35
N ASP A 27 38.97 2.45 -3.18
CA ASP A 27 38.13 1.25 -3.08
C ASP A 27 37.24 1.28 -1.83
N ARG A 28 37.76 1.74 -0.69
CA ARG A 28 36.98 1.95 0.53
C ARG A 28 35.88 2.99 0.32
N GLN A 29 36.21 4.13 -0.27
CA GLN A 29 35.24 5.19 -0.59
C GLN A 29 34.16 4.68 -1.54
N ARG A 30 34.54 3.94 -2.59
CA ARG A 30 33.59 3.35 -3.53
C ARG A 30 32.64 2.35 -2.85
N ARG A 31 33.17 1.43 -2.03
CA ARG A 31 32.35 0.48 -1.27
C ARG A 31 31.42 1.18 -0.28
N ALA A 32 31.87 2.26 0.35
CA ALA A 32 31.04 3.06 1.25
C ALA A 32 29.87 3.73 0.49
N ILE A 33 30.13 4.28 -0.70
CA ILE A 33 29.09 4.86 -1.58
C ILE A 33 28.11 3.78 -2.04
N GLU A 34 28.61 2.62 -2.50
CA GLU A 34 27.75 1.50 -2.94
C GLU A 34 26.86 1.00 -1.81
N LYS A 35 27.39 0.89 -0.58
CA LYS A 35 26.61 0.49 0.59
C LYS A 35 25.54 1.53 0.96
N ALA A 36 25.87 2.82 0.95
CA ALA A 36 24.91 3.89 1.21
C ALA A 36 23.79 3.91 0.17
N ASN A 37 24.15 3.87 -1.12
CA ASN A 37 23.19 3.81 -2.21
C ASN A 37 22.24 2.59 -2.09
N ALA A 38 22.77 1.42 -1.74
CA ALA A 38 21.97 0.21 -1.56
C ALA A 38 20.98 0.34 -0.39
N GLN A 39 21.40 1.00 0.69
CA GLN A 39 20.53 1.29 1.82
C GLN A 39 19.39 2.22 1.42
N ASP A 40 19.70 3.36 0.79
CA ASP A 40 18.69 4.35 0.37
C ASP A 40 17.65 3.74 -0.59
N LEU A 41 18.11 2.94 -1.56
CA LEU A 41 17.22 2.21 -2.48
C LEU A 41 16.33 1.22 -1.73
N SER A 42 16.91 0.43 -0.83
CA SER A 42 16.17 -0.57 -0.05
C SER A 42 15.10 0.08 0.84
N GLU A 43 15.37 1.25 1.41
CA GLU A 43 14.41 1.98 2.24
C GLU A 43 13.23 2.50 1.40
N LEU A 44 13.50 3.13 0.25
CA LEU A 44 12.45 3.63 -0.65
C LEU A 44 11.61 2.51 -1.25
N GLU A 45 12.26 1.45 -1.76
CA GLU A 45 11.55 0.28 -2.31
C GLU A 45 10.76 -0.44 -1.23
N GLY A 46 11.32 -0.60 -0.03
CA GLY A 46 10.62 -1.17 1.12
C GLY A 46 9.36 -0.38 1.48
N TYR A 47 9.44 0.95 1.48
CA TYR A 47 8.29 1.80 1.72
C TYR A 47 7.22 1.69 0.63
N ILE A 48 7.62 1.77 -0.66
CA ILE A 48 6.69 1.63 -1.78
C ILE A 48 5.98 0.27 -1.71
N ASN A 49 6.73 -0.81 -1.52
CA ASN A 49 6.18 -2.16 -1.38
C ASN A 49 5.24 -2.28 -0.19
N GLN A 50 5.52 -1.60 0.92
CA GLN A 50 4.63 -1.60 2.08
C GLN A 50 3.27 -0.96 1.76
N ILE A 51 3.24 0.18 1.05
CA ILE A 51 1.98 0.89 0.75
C ILE A 51 1.22 0.25 -0.42
N THR A 52 1.90 -0.34 -1.41
CA THR A 52 1.25 -1.04 -2.53
C THR A 52 0.94 -2.51 -2.24
N GLY A 53 1.50 -3.06 -1.15
CA GLY A 53 1.36 -4.45 -0.72
C GLY A 53 0.52 -4.65 0.55
N LEU A 54 -0.35 -3.70 0.90
CA LEU A 54 -1.21 -3.79 2.10
C LEU A 54 -2.08 -5.05 2.13
N HIS A 55 -2.44 -5.59 0.97
CA HIS A 55 -3.25 -6.80 0.81
C HIS A 55 -2.49 -8.11 1.07
N HIS A 56 -1.14 -8.10 1.10
CA HIS A 56 -0.34 -9.32 1.25
C HIS A 56 -0.60 -10.06 2.57
N GLN A 57 -0.93 -9.32 3.63
CA GLN A 57 -1.25 -9.89 4.94
C GLN A 57 -2.76 -9.91 5.12
N THR A 58 -3.34 -11.08 5.32
CA THR A 58 -4.77 -11.25 5.64
C THR A 58 -4.93 -11.72 7.07
N ILE A 59 -6.08 -11.43 7.69
CA ILE A 59 -6.45 -12.15 8.91
C ILE A 59 -6.75 -13.62 8.60
N ASP A 60 -6.77 -14.47 9.62
CA ASP A 60 -7.23 -15.84 9.44
C ASP A 60 -8.75 -15.86 9.21
N GLN A 61 -9.19 -16.79 8.36
CA GLN A 61 -10.62 -17.02 8.18
C GLN A 61 -11.20 -17.63 9.45
N ILE A 62 -12.27 -17.04 9.97
CA ILE A 62 -13.01 -17.62 11.08
C ILE A 62 -13.81 -18.82 10.58
N ASP A 63 -13.53 -19.99 11.14
CA ASP A 63 -14.38 -21.17 10.95
C ASP A 63 -15.58 -21.10 11.89
N TRP A 64 -16.60 -20.38 11.43
CA TRP A 64 -17.87 -20.25 12.14
C TRP A 64 -18.62 -21.58 12.27
N LYS A 65 -18.41 -22.53 11.34
CA LYS A 65 -19.12 -23.82 11.35
C LYS A 65 -18.59 -24.78 12.41
N ALA A 66 -17.31 -24.64 12.77
CA ALA A 66 -16.68 -25.44 13.82
C ALA A 66 -17.02 -24.98 15.25
N GLN A 67 -17.73 -23.85 15.41
CA GLN A 67 -18.06 -23.30 16.73
C GLN A 67 -19.18 -24.11 17.39
N THR A 68 -19.01 -24.45 18.67
CA THR A 68 -19.98 -25.27 19.44
C THR A 68 -20.74 -24.49 20.51
N LYS A 69 -20.28 -23.29 20.86
CA LYS A 69 -20.95 -22.45 21.88
C LYS A 69 -22.30 -21.95 21.35
N PRO A 70 -23.43 -22.15 22.08
CA PRO A 70 -24.77 -21.78 21.60
C PRO A 70 -24.86 -20.34 21.10
N ASP A 71 -24.36 -19.37 21.87
CA ASP A 71 -24.42 -17.94 21.51
C ASP A 71 -23.67 -17.62 20.21
N ILE A 72 -22.57 -18.34 19.93
CA ILE A 72 -21.77 -18.15 18.72
C ILE A 72 -22.48 -18.77 17.51
N VAL A 73 -23.11 -19.94 17.71
CA VAL A 73 -23.89 -20.61 16.66
C VAL A 73 -25.13 -19.78 16.30
N GLU A 74 -25.80 -19.18 17.28
CA GLU A 74 -26.92 -18.27 17.06
C GLU A 74 -26.46 -17.02 16.29
N LEU A 75 -25.39 -16.37 16.74
CA LEU A 75 -24.79 -15.23 16.05
C LEU A 75 -24.39 -15.56 14.60
N TYR A 76 -23.81 -16.74 14.37
CA TYR A 76 -23.48 -17.22 13.03
C TYR A 76 -24.74 -17.37 12.15
N ASN A 77 -25.81 -17.95 12.68
CA ASN A 77 -27.06 -18.11 11.94
C ASN A 77 -27.69 -16.77 11.60
N GLN A 78 -27.68 -15.81 12.54
CA GLN A 78 -28.14 -14.44 12.31
C GLN A 78 -27.35 -13.75 11.19
N MET A 79 -26.01 -13.82 11.23
CA MET A 79 -25.17 -13.26 10.16
C MET A 79 -25.42 -13.93 8.81
N ARG A 80 -25.63 -15.25 8.80
CA ARG A 80 -25.90 -16.02 7.56
C ARG A 80 -27.27 -15.69 6.97
N SER A 81 -28.25 -15.33 7.81
CA SER A 81 -29.55 -14.83 7.35
C SER A 81 -29.52 -13.36 6.92
N GLY A 82 -28.37 -12.68 7.02
CA GLY A 82 -28.23 -11.27 6.66
C GLY A 82 -28.74 -10.32 7.72
N ASP A 83 -28.73 -10.70 9.00
CA ASP A 83 -29.11 -9.79 10.09
C ASP A 83 -28.10 -8.65 10.22
N ASP A 84 -28.56 -7.43 9.96
CA ASP A 84 -27.74 -6.22 9.92
C ASP A 84 -27.05 -5.94 11.27
N ASN A 85 -27.76 -6.18 12.37
CA ASN A 85 -27.25 -5.93 13.72
C ASN A 85 -26.14 -6.92 14.10
N ALA A 86 -26.31 -8.21 13.78
CA ALA A 86 -25.34 -9.25 14.01
C ALA A 86 -24.04 -8.99 13.23
N LEU A 87 -24.16 -8.64 11.94
CA LEU A 87 -23.02 -8.29 11.09
C LEU A 87 -22.28 -7.07 11.63
N MET A 88 -23.01 -5.98 11.90
CA MET A 88 -22.42 -4.75 12.43
C MET A 88 -21.75 -4.97 13.80
N LYS A 89 -22.35 -5.80 14.67
CA LYS A 89 -21.78 -6.16 15.97
C LYS A 89 -20.42 -6.85 15.82
N VAL A 90 -20.32 -7.84 14.92
CA VAL A 90 -19.05 -8.55 14.69
C VAL A 90 -18.00 -7.63 14.09
N ILE A 91 -18.35 -6.84 13.07
CA ILE A 91 -17.43 -5.88 12.43
C ILE A 91 -16.88 -4.88 13.45
N LYS A 92 -17.74 -4.30 14.30
CA LYS A 92 -17.32 -3.34 15.33
C LYS A 92 -16.48 -3.97 16.44
N SER A 93 -16.67 -5.26 16.72
CA SER A 93 -15.92 -5.96 17.78
C SER A 93 -14.47 -6.29 17.41
N GLN A 94 -14.11 -6.18 16.13
CA GLN A 94 -12.76 -6.55 15.67
C GLN A 94 -11.77 -5.38 15.69
N HIS A 95 -10.85 -5.44 16.66
CA HIS A 95 -9.69 -4.57 16.71
C HIS A 95 -8.73 -4.75 15.51
N SER A 96 -8.74 -5.88 14.80
CA SER A 96 -7.89 -6.07 13.61
C SER A 96 -8.22 -5.07 12.50
N LEU A 97 -9.50 -4.71 12.35
CA LEU A 97 -9.97 -3.68 11.44
C LEU A 97 -9.64 -2.26 11.92
N SER A 98 -9.19 -2.08 13.17
CA SER A 98 -8.81 -0.78 13.76
C SER A 98 -7.37 -0.35 13.45
N ARG A 99 -6.54 -1.19 12.80
CA ARG A 99 -5.21 -0.80 12.28
C ARG A 99 -5.30 0.04 10.99
N ILE A 100 -6.28 0.95 10.95
CA ILE A 100 -6.68 1.74 9.77
C ILE A 100 -5.55 2.67 9.32
N HIS A 101 -4.67 3.11 10.22
CA HIS A 101 -3.63 4.10 9.91
C HIS A 101 -2.73 3.73 8.72
N LYS A 102 -2.55 2.44 8.40
CA LYS A 102 -1.81 2.01 7.21
C LYS A 102 -2.68 1.96 5.95
N LEU A 103 -3.98 1.73 6.11
CA LEU A 103 -4.97 1.64 5.03
C LEU A 103 -5.41 3.01 4.55
N GLY A 104 -5.57 3.96 5.46
CA GLY A 104 -6.14 5.27 5.17
C GLY A 104 -6.29 6.15 6.41
N ARG A 105 -7.04 7.24 6.26
CA ARG A 105 -7.38 8.18 7.33
C ARG A 105 -8.53 7.70 8.20
N GLY A 106 -9.43 6.89 7.64
CA GLY A 106 -10.58 6.34 8.35
C GLY A 106 -11.28 5.23 7.57
N LEU A 107 -12.07 4.44 8.28
CA LEU A 107 -12.82 3.32 7.72
C LEU A 107 -14.20 3.25 8.39
N GLY A 108 -15.24 3.54 7.60
CA GLY A 108 -16.64 3.43 8.00
C GLY A 108 -17.28 2.15 7.48
N PHE A 109 -18.38 1.75 8.09
CA PHE A 109 -19.18 0.60 7.66
C PHE A 109 -20.66 0.92 7.71
N THR A 110 -21.39 0.44 6.72
CA THR A 110 -22.85 0.29 6.76
C THR A 110 -23.20 -1.16 6.47
N VAL A 111 -24.32 -1.58 7.02
CA VAL A 111 -24.94 -2.86 6.69
C VAL A 111 -26.41 -2.59 6.43
N GLU A 112 -26.85 -2.96 5.24
CA GLU A 112 -28.25 -2.81 4.83
C GLU A 112 -28.68 -4.08 4.08
N ASN A 113 -29.76 -4.72 4.55
CA ASN A 113 -30.31 -5.93 3.94
C ASN A 113 -29.26 -7.06 3.81
N GLY A 114 -28.41 -7.23 4.82
CA GLY A 114 -27.33 -8.22 4.85
C GLY A 114 -26.12 -7.88 3.98
N LEU A 115 -26.12 -6.75 3.28
CA LEU A 115 -25.00 -6.29 2.45
C LEU A 115 -24.08 -5.38 3.26
N VAL A 116 -22.81 -5.77 3.37
CA VAL A 116 -21.80 -4.97 4.04
C VAL A 116 -21.13 -4.03 3.04
N HIS A 117 -21.16 -2.74 3.35
CA HIS A 117 -20.48 -1.69 2.61
C HIS A 117 -19.43 -1.04 3.50
N ALA A 118 -18.16 -1.17 3.10
CA ALA A 118 -17.05 -0.49 3.75
C ALA A 118 -16.69 0.77 2.97
N ILE A 119 -16.49 1.87 3.68
CA ILE A 119 -16.13 3.17 3.09
C ILE A 119 -14.77 3.57 3.66
N LEU A 120 -13.76 3.52 2.81
CA LEU A 120 -12.36 3.73 3.16
C LEU A 120 -11.93 5.14 2.74
N ALA A 121 -11.62 6.00 3.70
CA ALA A 121 -10.95 7.27 3.42
C ALA A 121 -9.46 7.02 3.21
N LEU A 122 -8.98 7.09 1.97
CA LEU A 122 -7.57 6.87 1.62
C LEU A 122 -6.70 7.99 2.20
N HIS A 123 -5.39 7.76 2.31
CA HIS A 123 -4.44 8.85 2.53
C HIS A 123 -4.36 9.77 1.32
N ASN A 124 -3.86 11.00 1.54
CA ASN A 124 -3.56 11.92 0.45
C ASN A 124 -2.46 11.36 -0.46
N GLN A 125 -2.36 11.86 -1.69
CA GLN A 125 -1.34 11.43 -2.65
C GLN A 125 0.11 11.61 -2.15
N SER A 126 0.32 12.42 -1.10
CA SER A 126 1.60 12.58 -0.41
C SER A 126 2.11 11.33 0.30
N ILE A 127 1.27 10.29 0.45
CA ILE A 127 1.75 8.95 0.87
C ILE A 127 2.69 8.33 -0.17
N VAL A 128 2.62 8.75 -1.43
CA VAL A 128 3.57 8.32 -2.46
C VAL A 128 4.72 9.32 -2.51
N PRO A 129 5.98 8.88 -2.40
CA PRO A 129 7.13 9.76 -2.52
C PRO A 129 7.12 10.49 -3.87
N ASP A 130 7.49 11.75 -3.89
CA ASP A 130 7.50 12.57 -5.09
C ASP A 130 8.85 12.56 -5.82
N PHE A 131 9.77 11.70 -5.38
CA PHE A 131 11.10 11.51 -5.92
C PHE A 131 11.39 10.03 -6.22
N HIS A 132 12.44 9.79 -7.00
CA HIS A 132 13.05 8.49 -7.20
C HIS A 132 14.57 8.66 -7.25
N PHE A 133 15.30 7.61 -6.92
CA PHE A 133 16.75 7.62 -7.02
C PHE A 133 17.22 7.38 -8.45
N LYS A 134 18.24 8.13 -8.86
CA LYS A 134 18.95 7.97 -10.13
C LYS A 134 20.45 7.95 -9.87
N TYR A 135 21.16 7.02 -10.50
CA TYR A 135 22.62 7.00 -10.46
C TYR A 135 23.20 8.18 -11.25
N MET A 136 24.10 8.90 -10.59
CA MET A 136 24.89 9.97 -11.20
C MET A 136 26.18 9.41 -11.80
N PRO A 137 26.84 10.11 -12.75
CA PRO A 137 28.15 9.73 -13.26
C PRO A 137 29.24 9.55 -12.18
N SER A 138 29.06 10.21 -11.03
CA SER A 138 29.93 10.06 -9.84
C SER A 138 29.76 8.74 -9.09
N GLY A 139 28.80 7.90 -9.46
CA GLY A 139 28.44 6.65 -8.77
C GLY A 139 27.54 6.85 -7.55
N LYS A 140 27.25 8.10 -7.14
CA LYS A 140 26.29 8.42 -6.07
C LYS A 140 24.86 8.42 -6.60
N LEU A 141 23.89 8.18 -5.73
CA LEU A 141 22.49 8.45 -6.04
C LEU A 141 22.19 9.95 -5.93
N ALA A 142 21.26 10.40 -6.76
CA ALA A 142 20.59 11.68 -6.62
C ALA A 142 19.08 11.45 -6.57
N GLU A 143 18.41 12.17 -5.68
CA GLU A 143 16.96 12.28 -5.70
C GLU A 143 16.53 13.13 -6.88
N VAL A 144 15.70 12.57 -7.74
CA VAL A 144 15.14 13.24 -8.90
C VAL A 144 13.63 13.20 -8.80
N LYS A 145 12.97 14.30 -9.16
CA LYS A 145 11.50 14.37 -9.19
C LYS A 145 10.91 13.17 -9.94
N MET A 146 9.98 12.47 -9.31
CA MET A 146 9.29 11.35 -9.93
C MET A 146 8.38 11.87 -11.05
N PRO A 147 8.38 11.23 -12.24
CA PRO A 147 7.39 11.52 -13.26
C PRO A 147 5.96 11.41 -12.70
N ARG A 148 5.11 12.39 -13.02
CA ARG A 148 3.76 12.52 -12.45
C ARG A 148 2.93 11.24 -12.66
N GLU A 149 2.96 10.67 -13.85
CA GLU A 149 2.25 9.43 -14.18
C GLU A 149 2.70 8.25 -13.31
N LYS A 150 4.01 8.09 -13.09
CA LYS A 150 4.54 7.02 -12.23
C LYS A 150 4.02 7.16 -10.80
N ARG A 151 4.05 8.38 -10.25
CA ARG A 151 3.53 8.67 -8.90
C ARG A 151 2.03 8.36 -8.78
N LEU A 152 1.25 8.73 -9.80
CA LEU A 152 -0.19 8.48 -9.81
C LEU A 152 -0.54 7.00 -9.95
N ASN A 153 0.23 6.22 -10.72
CA ASN A 153 0.07 4.77 -10.80
C ASN A 153 0.41 4.08 -9.47
N LEU A 154 1.44 4.53 -8.75
CA LEU A 154 1.73 4.04 -7.39
C LEU A 154 0.57 4.34 -6.43
N TYR A 155 -0.01 5.54 -6.51
CA TYR A 155 -1.18 5.89 -5.70
C TYR A 155 -2.41 5.02 -6.02
N ARG A 156 -2.63 4.72 -7.31
CA ARG A 156 -3.66 3.78 -7.75
C ARG A 156 -3.42 2.38 -7.19
N ALA A 157 -2.19 1.87 -7.25
CA ALA A 157 -1.84 0.56 -6.69
C ALA A 157 -2.05 0.50 -5.17
N TYR A 158 -1.69 1.56 -4.44
CA TYR A 158 -2.02 1.72 -3.02
C TYR A 158 -3.54 1.66 -2.78
N ALA A 159 -4.34 2.43 -3.51
CA ALA A 159 -5.78 2.46 -3.37
C ALA A 159 -6.42 1.08 -3.62
N SER A 160 -6.05 0.41 -4.71
CA SER A 160 -6.52 -0.94 -5.04
C SER A 160 -6.10 -1.97 -3.99
N SER A 161 -4.86 -1.88 -3.50
CA SER A 161 -4.35 -2.76 -2.44
C SER A 161 -5.11 -2.56 -1.13
N ALA A 162 -5.39 -1.31 -0.74
CA ALA A 162 -6.14 -1.01 0.47
C ALA A 162 -7.61 -1.52 0.37
N VAL A 163 -8.24 -1.35 -0.79
CA VAL A 163 -9.57 -1.92 -1.09
C VAL A 163 -9.59 -3.45 -0.97
N LEU A 164 -8.61 -4.14 -1.57
CA LEU A 164 -8.51 -5.59 -1.47
C LEU A 164 -8.28 -6.06 -0.05
N LYS A 165 -7.43 -5.36 0.71
CA LYS A 165 -7.15 -5.68 2.11
C LYS A 165 -8.43 -5.60 2.97
N VAL A 166 -9.19 -4.51 2.86
CA VAL A 166 -10.46 -4.35 3.58
C VAL A 166 -11.44 -5.46 3.20
N ALA A 167 -11.62 -5.71 1.90
CA ALA A 167 -12.52 -6.75 1.42
C ALA A 167 -12.13 -8.13 1.94
N SER A 168 -10.84 -8.46 1.84
CA SER A 168 -10.21 -9.70 2.28
C SER A 168 -10.44 -9.98 3.76
N ASP A 169 -10.26 -8.96 4.60
CA ASP A 169 -10.48 -9.09 6.03
C ASP A 169 -11.97 -9.26 6.36
N LEU A 170 -12.84 -8.47 5.74
CA LEU A 170 -14.28 -8.56 5.99
C LEU A 170 -14.85 -9.93 5.62
N VAL A 171 -14.51 -10.46 4.45
CA VAL A 171 -15.02 -11.77 4.04
C VAL A 171 -14.41 -12.91 4.88
N ARG A 172 -13.24 -12.74 5.47
CA ARG A 172 -12.68 -13.72 6.42
C ARG A 172 -13.30 -13.61 7.80
N LEU A 173 -13.76 -12.42 8.16
CA LEU A 173 -14.42 -12.13 9.43
C LEU A 173 -15.88 -12.58 9.46
N VAL A 174 -16.71 -12.14 8.51
CA VAL A 174 -18.16 -12.41 8.52
C VAL A 174 -18.56 -13.36 7.39
N PRO A 175 -19.57 -14.23 7.59
CA PRO A 175 -19.95 -15.30 6.65
C PRO A 175 -20.87 -14.83 5.50
N ILE A 176 -20.60 -13.67 4.91
CA ILE A 176 -21.40 -13.10 3.81
C ILE A 176 -20.83 -13.46 2.44
N GLY A 177 -21.68 -13.42 1.40
CA GLY A 177 -21.34 -13.80 0.03
C GLY A 177 -20.44 -12.81 -0.70
N ASN A 178 -20.55 -11.52 -0.38
CA ASN A 178 -19.80 -10.44 -0.99
C ASN A 178 -19.76 -9.22 -0.08
N VAL A 179 -18.84 -8.31 -0.38
CA VAL A 179 -18.71 -7.00 0.26
C VAL A 179 -18.53 -5.93 -0.80
N VAL A 180 -19.09 -4.76 -0.57
CA VAL A 180 -18.76 -3.58 -1.38
C VAL A 180 -17.77 -2.74 -0.60
N VAL A 181 -16.70 -2.32 -1.26
CA VAL A 181 -15.73 -1.39 -0.69
C VAL A 181 -15.66 -0.16 -1.58
N THR A 182 -15.95 1.01 -1.02
CA THR A 182 -15.79 2.30 -1.69
C THR A 182 -14.65 3.07 -1.05
N ALA A 183 -13.63 3.38 -1.82
CA ALA A 183 -12.58 4.29 -1.43
C ALA A 183 -12.97 5.74 -1.79
N ILE A 184 -12.77 6.64 -0.82
CA ILE A 184 -12.93 8.08 -0.98
C ILE A 184 -11.56 8.77 -0.84
N ALA A 185 -11.35 9.79 -1.65
CA ALA A 185 -10.14 10.62 -1.61
C ALA A 185 -10.41 11.98 -2.26
N ALA A 186 -9.61 12.98 -1.88
CA ALA A 186 -9.53 14.24 -2.59
C ALA A 186 -9.12 13.99 -4.06
N CYS A 187 -9.90 14.54 -4.99
CA CYS A 187 -9.59 14.49 -6.41
C CYS A 187 -10.08 15.76 -7.11
N ASP A 188 -9.44 16.11 -8.23
CA ASP A 188 -9.76 17.32 -9.00
C ASP A 188 -11.18 17.23 -9.60
N VAL A 189 -12.16 17.85 -8.95
CA VAL A 189 -13.50 18.08 -9.50
C VAL A 189 -13.51 19.49 -10.09
N ALA A 190 -13.82 19.59 -11.39
CA ALA A 190 -14.09 20.90 -12.00
C ALA A 190 -15.28 21.50 -11.21
N ASP A 191 -15.11 22.71 -10.69
CA ASP A 191 -16.11 23.48 -9.93
C ASP A 191 -16.16 23.26 -8.39
N SER A 192 -15.17 22.59 -7.78
CA SER A 192 -15.03 22.53 -6.31
C SER A 192 -13.91 23.43 -5.81
N GLU A 193 -14.24 24.46 -5.01
CA GLU A 193 -13.25 25.28 -4.28
C GLU A 193 -12.77 24.61 -2.98
N TYR A 194 -13.42 23.53 -2.56
CA TYR A 194 -13.12 22.78 -1.35
C TYR A 194 -12.37 21.49 -1.65
N GLU A 195 -11.39 21.14 -0.79
CA GLU A 195 -10.79 19.80 -0.75
C GLU A 195 -11.77 18.81 -0.10
N GLU A 196 -12.81 18.43 -0.84
CA GLU A 196 -13.75 17.39 -0.41
C GLU A 196 -13.29 16.01 -0.88
N ASP A 197 -13.50 15.01 -0.03
CA ASP A 197 -13.30 13.61 -0.40
C ASP A 197 -14.44 13.14 -1.30
N TRP A 198 -14.09 12.62 -2.47
CA TRP A 198 -15.05 12.06 -3.41
C TRP A 198 -14.84 10.55 -3.54
N PRO A 199 -15.89 9.77 -3.90
CA PRO A 199 -15.72 8.40 -4.30
C PRO A 199 -14.82 8.31 -5.52
N VAL A 200 -13.73 7.55 -5.42
CA VAL A 200 -12.73 7.42 -6.49
C VAL A 200 -12.58 5.99 -7.01
N LEU A 201 -12.92 5.00 -6.19
CA LEU A 201 -12.92 3.59 -6.52
C LEU A 201 -14.02 2.90 -5.72
N SER A 202 -14.88 2.11 -6.36
CA SER A 202 -15.90 1.31 -5.69
C SER A 202 -15.97 -0.06 -6.33
N SER A 203 -15.84 -1.12 -5.53
CA SER A 203 -15.80 -2.50 -6.04
C SER A 203 -16.69 -3.41 -5.21
N ASN A 204 -17.38 -4.33 -5.89
CA ASN A 204 -18.16 -5.40 -5.29
C ASN A 204 -17.35 -6.71 -5.36
N LEU A 205 -16.79 -7.12 -4.22
CA LEU A 205 -15.86 -8.24 -4.12
C LEU A 205 -16.55 -9.48 -3.57
N MET A 206 -16.55 -10.54 -4.38
CA MET A 206 -17.17 -11.83 -4.04
C MET A 206 -16.28 -12.62 -3.09
N ARG A 207 -16.85 -13.12 -1.99
CA ARG A 207 -16.15 -13.96 -0.99
C ARG A 207 -15.38 -15.09 -1.64
N LYS A 208 -16.05 -15.87 -2.49
CA LYS A 208 -15.48 -17.07 -3.12
C LYS A 208 -14.19 -16.73 -3.87
N THR A 209 -14.20 -15.67 -4.65
CA THR A 209 -13.04 -15.22 -5.44
C THR A 209 -11.94 -14.71 -4.52
N VAL A 210 -12.25 -13.83 -3.57
CA VAL A 210 -11.27 -13.22 -2.66
C VAL A 210 -10.55 -14.25 -1.78
N LEU A 211 -11.26 -15.29 -1.31
CA LEU A 211 -10.66 -16.36 -0.51
C LEU A 211 -9.73 -17.29 -1.32
N GLN A 212 -9.86 -17.32 -2.65
CA GLN A 212 -9.05 -18.16 -3.54
C GLN A 212 -7.82 -17.44 -4.10
N MET A 213 -7.71 -16.12 -3.89
CA MET A 213 -6.60 -15.32 -4.39
C MET A 213 -5.31 -15.59 -3.63
N ASP A 214 -4.21 -15.69 -4.37
CA ASP A 214 -2.85 -15.73 -3.83
C ASP A 214 -2.37 -14.31 -3.50
N MET A 215 -2.88 -13.76 -2.39
CA MET A 215 -2.73 -12.35 -2.02
C MET A 215 -1.29 -11.78 -2.11
N PRO A 216 -0.22 -12.49 -1.74
CA PRO A 216 1.15 -11.96 -1.86
C PRO A 216 1.65 -11.75 -3.30
N ASN A 217 1.03 -12.39 -4.30
CA ASN A 217 1.55 -12.48 -5.67
C ASN A 217 0.63 -11.86 -6.74
N ILE A 218 -0.46 -11.20 -6.34
CA ILE A 218 -1.39 -10.55 -7.27
C ILE A 218 -1.01 -9.09 -7.51
N ASP A 219 -1.25 -8.59 -8.73
CA ASP A 219 -1.32 -7.14 -8.96
C ASP A 219 -2.67 -6.64 -8.43
N PRO A 220 -2.70 -5.76 -7.40
CA PRO A 220 -3.95 -5.30 -6.82
C PRO A 220 -4.82 -4.53 -7.81
N VAL A 221 -4.23 -3.82 -8.78
CA VAL A 221 -5.00 -3.04 -9.77
C VAL A 221 -5.74 -3.99 -10.71
N ALA A 222 -5.03 -4.96 -11.30
CA ALA A 222 -5.63 -5.97 -12.15
C ALA A 222 -6.65 -6.84 -11.38
N ALA A 223 -6.34 -7.23 -10.15
CA ALA A 223 -7.21 -8.05 -9.32
C ALA A 223 -8.52 -7.35 -8.98
N VAL A 224 -8.48 -6.07 -8.58
CA VAL A 224 -9.70 -5.27 -8.37
C VAL A 224 -10.48 -5.13 -9.67
N GLY A 225 -9.80 -4.84 -10.79
CA GLY A 225 -10.44 -4.69 -12.11
C GLY A 225 -11.13 -5.96 -12.64
N GLY A 226 -10.85 -7.13 -12.07
CA GLY A 226 -11.55 -8.38 -12.38
C GLY A 226 -12.94 -8.52 -11.74
N PHE A 227 -13.33 -7.60 -10.86
CA PHE A 227 -14.65 -7.57 -10.22
C PHE A 227 -15.60 -6.57 -10.89
N GLN A 228 -16.84 -6.53 -10.42
CA GLN A 228 -17.72 -5.40 -10.71
C GLN A 228 -17.15 -4.16 -10.00
N THR A 229 -16.55 -3.26 -10.77
CA THR A 229 -15.83 -2.09 -10.26
C THR A 229 -16.20 -0.83 -11.01
N ALA A 230 -16.42 0.25 -10.27
CA ALA A 230 -16.42 1.61 -10.76
C ALA A 230 -15.06 2.25 -10.42
N GLU A 231 -14.31 2.62 -11.45
CA GLU A 231 -13.05 3.35 -11.32
C GLU A 231 -12.88 4.26 -12.55
N ARG A 232 -12.28 5.44 -12.34
CA ARG A 232 -11.83 6.30 -13.44
C ARG A 232 -10.41 6.79 -13.14
N PHE A 233 -9.46 6.40 -13.99
CA PHE A 233 -8.07 6.80 -13.85
C PHE A 233 -7.60 7.56 -15.09
N HIS A 234 -6.92 8.70 -14.88
CA HIS A 234 -6.30 9.49 -15.93
C HIS A 234 -4.79 9.57 -15.69
N PRO A 235 -3.92 9.26 -16.68
CA PRO A 235 -2.46 9.20 -16.49
C PRO A 235 -1.83 10.46 -15.89
N ILE A 236 -2.42 11.62 -16.19
CA ILE A 236 -1.94 12.94 -15.69
C ILE A 236 -2.71 13.43 -14.46
N ARG A 237 -3.98 13.04 -14.27
CA ARG A 237 -4.84 13.61 -13.20
C ARG A 237 -5.11 12.63 -12.06
N GLY A 238 -4.74 11.37 -12.22
CA GLY A 238 -4.92 10.33 -11.23
C GLY A 238 -6.33 9.77 -11.20
N LEU A 239 -6.72 9.28 -10.03
CA LEU A 239 -8.08 8.84 -9.76
C LEU A 239 -9.06 10.02 -9.84
N ARG A 240 -10.24 9.76 -10.38
CA ARG A 240 -11.29 10.76 -10.63
C ARG A 240 -12.56 10.36 -9.89
N ARG A 241 -13.40 11.36 -9.62
CA ARG A 241 -14.75 11.15 -9.08
C ARG A 241 -15.53 10.14 -9.91
N ILE A 242 -16.20 9.23 -9.21
CA ILE A 242 -17.13 8.24 -9.74
C ILE A 242 -18.50 8.33 -9.06
N VAL A 243 -19.48 7.63 -9.63
CA VAL A 243 -20.68 7.22 -8.89
C VAL A 243 -20.37 5.86 -8.26
N PRO A 244 -20.44 5.72 -6.92
CA PRO A 244 -20.14 4.45 -6.25
C PRO A 244 -21.22 3.39 -6.52
N LEU A 245 -20.88 2.12 -6.33
CA LEU A 245 -21.83 1.01 -6.52
C LEU A 245 -22.94 1.00 -5.46
N LEU A 246 -22.65 1.55 -4.28
CA LEU A 246 -23.60 1.79 -3.20
C LEU A 246 -23.48 3.23 -2.71
N SER A 247 -24.62 3.81 -2.35
CA SER A 247 -24.71 5.17 -1.83
C SER A 247 -23.92 5.30 -0.52
N ILE A 248 -23.20 6.41 -0.38
CA ILE A 248 -22.55 6.78 0.88
C ILE A 248 -23.52 7.66 1.66
N PRO A 249 -23.83 7.32 2.92
CA PRO A 249 -24.64 8.16 3.79
C PRO A 249 -24.05 9.56 3.95
N ALA A 250 -24.90 10.59 3.84
CA ALA A 250 -24.49 12.00 3.91
C ALA A 250 -23.90 12.44 5.27
N ARG A 251 -24.05 11.63 6.32
CA ARG A 251 -23.54 11.90 7.69
C ARG A 251 -22.69 10.75 8.20
N MET A 252 -21.77 10.26 7.39
CA MET A 252 -20.78 9.32 7.88
C MET A 252 -19.56 10.08 8.40
N SER A 253 -19.39 10.12 9.71
CA SER A 253 -18.11 10.52 10.31
C SER A 253 -17.14 9.34 10.14
N ILE A 254 -16.13 9.55 9.29
CA ILE A 254 -15.04 8.60 9.00
C ILE A 254 -13.76 9.12 9.63
#